data_AF-A0A2U1JGR2-F1
#
_entry.id   AF-A0A2U1JGR2-F1
#
_cell.length_a   1.000
_cell.length_b   1.000
_cell.length_c   1.000
_cell.angle_alpha   90.00
_cell.angle_beta   90.00
_cell.angle_gamma   90.00
#
_symmetry.space_group_name_H-M   'P 1'
#
loop_
_entity.id
_entity.type
_entity.pdbx_description
1 polymer ?
#
loop_
_entity_poly.entity_id
_entity_poly.type
_entity_poly.pdbx_seq_one_letter_code
_entity_poly.pdbx_strand_id
1 'polypeptide(L)'
;KTYFLNQVFLKFSGLRQDNPFSNMFGATCLAIIQELEPEQIAQMSIEELIEFLQEKGKNRFENPEEIAKYLQKVARASYRLNKAMADPVNISLSVTLSVLKHMESEVKRLDKEIAKLMKGIPNTLISIKGVGPVYAAGLIAEIGDIKRFKNHHALAKYAGLVWNQSQSGEFEAEETKRMLTGNKYLRY
;
A
#
# COMPACT_ATOMS: atom_id res chain seq x y z
N LYS A 1 -3.54 -6.52 3.32
CA LYS A 1 -4.54 -5.45 3.06
C LYS A 1 -5.87 -6.01 2.54
N THR A 2 -5.89 -6.86 1.51
CA THR A 2 -7.15 -7.47 0.97
C THR A 2 -7.99 -8.21 2.02
N TYR A 3 -7.35 -9.02 2.88
CA TYR A 3 -8.05 -9.73 3.95
C TYR A 3 -8.77 -8.78 4.93
N PHE A 4 -8.09 -7.70 5.36
CA PHE A 4 -8.69 -6.67 6.22
C PHE A 4 -9.94 -6.06 5.57
N LEU A 5 -9.87 -5.72 4.28
CA LEU A 5 -11.01 -5.16 3.55
C LEU A 5 -12.20 -6.13 3.47
N ASN A 6 -11.95 -7.44 3.36
CA ASN A 6 -13.01 -8.43 3.41
C ASN A 6 -13.68 -8.47 4.78
N GLN A 7 -12.93 -8.33 5.87
CA GLN A 7 -13.50 -8.25 7.20
C GLN A 7 -14.27 -6.93 7.43
N VAL A 8 -13.78 -5.82 6.88
CA VAL A 8 -14.51 -4.54 6.89
C VAL A 8 -15.83 -4.68 6.13
N PHE A 9 -15.89 -5.44 5.04
CA PHE A 9 -17.15 -5.71 4.35
C PHE A 9 -18.16 -6.45 5.22
N LEU A 10 -17.70 -7.45 5.97
CA LEU A 10 -18.57 -8.21 6.85
C LEU A 10 -19.11 -7.33 7.99
N LYS A 11 -18.25 -6.49 8.58
CA LYS A 11 -18.64 -5.54 9.63
C LYS A 11 -19.51 -4.39 9.10
N PHE A 12 -19.05 -3.72 8.06
CA PHE A 12 -19.57 -2.45 7.56
C PHE A 12 -19.53 -2.42 6.03
N SER A 13 -20.45 -3.17 5.40
CA SER A 13 -20.49 -3.37 3.95
C SER A 13 -20.57 -2.07 3.15
N GLY A 14 -21.41 -1.13 3.59
CA GLY A 14 -21.58 0.17 2.95
C GLY A 14 -20.31 0.99 2.97
N LEU A 15 -19.56 1.00 4.07
CA LEU A 15 -18.31 1.76 4.17
C LEU A 15 -17.27 1.25 3.15
N ARG A 16 -17.22 -0.07 2.90
CA ARG A 16 -16.31 -0.62 1.89
C ARG A 16 -16.71 -0.25 0.46
N GLN A 17 -18.01 -0.22 0.17
CA GLN A 17 -18.52 0.08 -1.16
C GLN A 17 -18.48 1.58 -1.47
N ASP A 18 -18.78 2.39 -0.48
CA ASP A 18 -19.03 3.83 -0.62
C ASP A 18 -18.40 4.59 0.55
N ASN A 19 -17.07 4.74 0.47
CA ASN A 19 -16.26 5.32 1.52
C ASN A 19 -16.26 6.86 1.44
N PRO A 20 -16.77 7.60 2.45
CA PRO A 20 -16.75 9.06 2.44
C PRO A 20 -15.36 9.67 2.65
N PHE A 21 -14.36 8.85 3.01
CA PHE A 21 -13.00 9.31 3.27
C PHE A 21 -12.07 9.05 2.08
N SER A 22 -11.05 9.90 1.94
CA SER A 22 -10.02 9.74 0.90
C SER A 22 -9.20 8.45 1.02
N ASN A 23 -9.08 7.89 2.23
CA ASN A 23 -8.32 6.67 2.48
C ASN A 23 -8.98 5.79 3.56
N MET A 24 -9.24 4.53 3.21
CA MET A 24 -9.76 3.50 4.12
C MET A 24 -8.83 3.21 5.30
N PHE A 25 -7.51 3.32 5.11
CA PHE A 25 -6.51 3.15 6.16
C PHE A 25 -6.15 4.49 6.83
N GLY A 26 -6.91 5.56 6.59
CA GLY A 26 -6.76 6.84 7.27
C GLY A 26 -7.13 6.73 8.75
N ALA A 27 -6.60 7.63 9.58
CA ALA A 27 -6.80 7.61 11.04
C ALA A 27 -8.27 7.64 11.44
N THR A 28 -9.07 8.53 10.83
CA THR A 28 -10.51 8.65 11.09
C THR A 28 -11.28 7.40 10.67
N CYS A 29 -11.02 6.88 9.46
CA CYS A 29 -11.74 5.70 8.97
C CYS A 29 -11.41 4.45 9.81
N LEU A 30 -10.15 4.27 10.20
CA LEU A 30 -9.75 3.19 11.11
C LEU A 30 -10.39 3.37 12.49
N ALA A 31 -10.49 4.60 13.03
CA ALA A 31 -11.15 4.85 14.31
C ALA A 31 -12.64 4.46 14.23
N ILE A 32 -13.35 4.80 13.16
CA ILE A 32 -14.74 4.38 12.93
C ILE A 32 -14.85 2.86 12.92
N ILE A 33 -13.99 2.17 12.16
CA ILE A 33 -14.01 0.70 12.05
C ILE A 33 -13.71 0.02 13.40
N GLN A 34 -12.86 0.61 14.24
CA GLN A 34 -12.44 0.01 15.52
C GLN A 34 -13.37 0.34 16.69
N GLU A 35 -13.86 1.58 16.76
CA GLU A 35 -14.54 2.11 17.94
C GLU A 35 -16.07 2.07 17.82
N LEU A 36 -16.61 1.99 16.59
CA LEU A 36 -18.05 2.08 16.34
C LEU A 36 -18.58 0.88 15.53
N GLU A 37 -19.80 0.50 15.87
CA GLU A 37 -20.62 -0.42 15.07
C GLU A 37 -21.52 0.35 14.10
N PRO A 38 -21.84 -0.20 12.91
CA PRO A 38 -22.73 0.47 11.95
C PRO A 38 -24.09 0.84 12.56
N GLU A 39 -24.60 0.01 13.48
CA GLU A 39 -25.85 0.30 14.19
C GLU A 39 -25.74 1.52 15.11
N GLN A 40 -24.61 1.65 15.83
CA GLN A 40 -24.35 2.82 16.67
C GLN A 40 -24.26 4.09 15.82
N ILE A 41 -23.54 4.03 14.70
CA ILE A 41 -23.42 5.18 13.77
C ILE A 41 -24.80 5.58 13.22
N ALA A 42 -25.66 4.62 12.89
CA ALA A 42 -26.99 4.90 12.37
C ALA A 42 -27.94 5.56 13.39
N GLN A 43 -27.72 5.33 14.68
CA GLN A 43 -28.54 5.79 15.81
C GLN A 43 -27.98 7.04 16.52
N MET A 44 -26.68 7.29 16.41
CA MET A 44 -25.99 8.44 17.01
C MET A 44 -26.57 9.77 16.50
N SER A 45 -26.56 10.81 17.34
CA SER A 45 -26.93 12.15 16.88
C SER A 45 -25.90 12.69 15.87
N ILE A 46 -26.32 13.65 15.05
CA ILE A 46 -25.42 14.24 14.05
C ILE A 46 -24.32 15.04 14.77
N GLU A 47 -24.67 15.70 15.87
CA GLU A 47 -23.77 16.49 16.70
C GLU A 47 -22.64 15.64 17.30
N GLU A 48 -22.98 14.50 17.93
CA GLU A 48 -22.00 13.55 18.48
C GLU A 48 -21.09 12.98 17.38
N LEU A 49 -21.65 12.67 16.20
CA LEU A 49 -20.86 12.13 15.10
C LEU A 49 -19.91 13.19 14.52
N ILE A 50 -20.32 14.45 14.45
CA ILE A 50 -19.46 15.56 14.04
C ILE A 50 -18.31 15.74 15.04
N GLU A 51 -18.59 15.72 16.33
CA GLU A 51 -17.58 15.85 17.38
C GLU A 51 -16.54 14.72 17.28
N PHE A 52 -17.00 13.48 17.13
CA PHE A 52 -16.13 12.33 16.91
C PHE A 52 -15.26 12.47 15.66
N LEU A 53 -15.85 12.89 14.53
CA LEU A 53 -15.12 13.09 13.28
C LEU A 53 -14.08 14.21 13.41
N GLN A 54 -14.44 15.32 14.06
CA GLN A 54 -13.54 16.45 14.29
C GLN A 54 -12.37 16.08 15.19
N GLU A 55 -12.63 15.34 16.27
CA GLU A 55 -11.59 14.84 17.18
C GLU A 55 -10.60 13.93 16.44
N LYS A 56 -11.09 12.85 15.80
CA LYS A 56 -10.24 11.87 15.13
C LYS A 56 -9.59 12.41 13.85
N GLY A 57 -10.27 13.33 13.16
CA GLY A 57 -9.78 14.04 11.98
C GLY A 57 -8.86 15.22 12.28
N LYS A 58 -8.70 15.60 13.56
CA LYS A 58 -7.94 16.79 14.00
C LYS A 58 -8.41 18.09 13.34
N ASN A 59 -9.73 18.28 13.24
CA ASN A 59 -10.37 19.47 12.66
C ASN A 59 -9.99 19.78 11.20
N ARG A 60 -9.68 18.75 10.40
CA ARG A 60 -9.28 18.91 8.99
C ARG A 60 -10.42 18.76 7.99
N PHE A 61 -11.63 18.47 8.45
CA PHE A 61 -12.80 18.33 7.58
C PHE A 61 -13.42 19.69 7.33
N GLU A 62 -13.54 20.08 6.05
CA GLU A 62 -14.18 21.34 5.64
C GLU A 62 -15.69 21.31 5.94
N ASN A 63 -16.37 20.21 5.59
CA ASN A 63 -17.81 20.03 5.80
C ASN A 63 -18.09 18.77 6.65
N PRO A 64 -17.85 18.80 7.98
CA PRO A 64 -18.04 17.62 8.84
C PRO A 64 -19.51 17.17 8.94
N GLU A 65 -20.46 18.10 8.82
CA GLU A 65 -21.89 17.78 8.88
C GLU A 65 -22.36 16.95 7.66
N GLU A 66 -21.89 17.28 6.45
CA GLU A 66 -22.20 16.51 5.25
C GLU A 66 -21.63 15.10 5.33
N ILE A 67 -20.39 14.98 5.80
CA ILE A 67 -19.72 13.69 6.01
C ILE A 67 -20.48 12.86 7.06
N ALA A 68 -20.89 13.47 8.17
CA ALA A 68 -21.66 12.78 9.22
C ALA A 68 -23.00 12.25 8.68
N LYS A 69 -23.77 13.09 7.97
CA LYS A 69 -25.04 12.69 7.33
C LYS A 69 -24.84 11.56 6.32
N TYR A 70 -23.79 11.65 5.51
CA TYR A 70 -23.45 10.61 4.55
C TYR A 70 -23.06 9.30 5.23
N LEU A 71 -22.22 9.37 6.26
CA LEU A 71 -21.79 8.21 7.01
C LEU A 71 -22.98 7.51 7.70
N GLN A 72 -23.93 8.25 8.25
CA GLN A 72 -25.19 7.68 8.76
C GLN A 72 -25.99 6.99 7.66
N LYS A 73 -26.10 7.59 6.47
CA LYS A 73 -26.79 7.00 5.32
C LYS A 73 -26.14 5.66 4.94
N VAL A 74 -24.81 5.63 4.84
CA VAL A 74 -24.03 4.43 4.51
C VAL A 74 -24.17 3.37 5.61
N ALA A 75 -24.16 3.77 6.88
CA ALA A 75 -24.38 2.89 8.02
C ALA A 75 -25.77 2.23 8.00
N ARG A 76 -26.82 3.00 7.70
CA ARG A 76 -28.19 2.49 7.56
C ARG A 76 -28.35 1.50 6.40
N ALA A 77 -27.61 1.69 5.31
CA ALA A 77 -27.61 0.79 4.16
C ALA A 77 -26.75 -0.47 4.35
N SER A 78 -25.98 -0.55 5.44
CA SER A 78 -25.06 -1.67 5.68
C SER A 78 -25.74 -2.87 6.32
N TYR A 79 -25.20 -4.05 6.04
CA TYR A 79 -25.68 -5.29 6.66
C TYR A 79 -25.38 -5.28 8.16
N ARG A 80 -26.37 -5.69 8.96
CA ARG A 80 -26.20 -5.86 10.40
C ARG A 80 -25.78 -7.30 10.67
N LEU A 81 -24.62 -7.44 11.32
CA LEU A 81 -24.21 -8.72 11.87
C LEU A 81 -25.01 -9.01 13.15
N ASN A 82 -25.31 -10.28 13.39
CA ASN A 82 -25.78 -10.68 14.72
C ASN A 82 -24.64 -10.51 15.74
N LYS A 83 -24.97 -10.31 17.02
CA LYS A 83 -23.95 -10.11 18.07
C LYS A 83 -22.94 -11.26 18.13
N ALA A 84 -23.40 -12.49 17.94
CA ALA A 84 -22.54 -13.69 17.96
C ALA A 84 -21.45 -13.69 16.87
N MET A 85 -21.67 -13.05 15.71
CA MET A 85 -20.68 -12.94 14.63
C MET A 85 -19.92 -11.62 14.66
N ALA A 86 -20.49 -10.57 15.25
CA ALA A 86 -19.84 -9.26 15.37
C ALA A 86 -18.53 -9.35 16.19
N ASP A 87 -18.55 -10.02 17.34
CA ASP A 87 -17.37 -10.09 18.22
C ASP A 87 -16.17 -10.80 17.55
N PRO A 88 -16.31 -11.99 16.93
CA PRO A 88 -15.22 -12.62 16.20
C PRO A 88 -14.67 -11.77 15.05
N VAL A 89 -15.55 -11.08 14.30
CA VAL A 89 -15.15 -10.21 13.19
C VAL A 89 -14.35 -9.00 13.71
N ASN A 90 -14.80 -8.39 14.81
CA ASN A 90 -14.12 -7.27 15.46
C ASN A 90 -12.74 -7.65 16.00
N ILE A 91 -12.62 -8.82 16.63
CA ILE A 91 -11.34 -9.35 17.08
C ILE A 91 -10.41 -9.58 15.89
N SER A 92 -10.90 -10.25 14.84
CA SER A 92 -10.14 -10.52 13.62
C SER A 92 -9.65 -9.23 12.94
N LEU A 93 -10.51 -8.22 12.84
CA LEU A 93 -10.17 -6.88 12.33
C LEU A 93 -9.05 -6.24 13.16
N SER A 94 -9.18 -6.26 14.48
CA SER A 94 -8.24 -5.63 15.40
C SER A 94 -6.86 -6.30 15.33
N VAL A 95 -6.82 -7.62 15.34
CA VAL A 95 -5.57 -8.40 15.18
C VAL A 95 -4.94 -8.12 13.82
N THR A 96 -5.72 -8.18 12.74
CA THR A 96 -5.22 -7.92 11.39
C THR A 96 -4.64 -6.51 11.28
N LEU A 97 -5.31 -5.50 11.83
CA LEU A 97 -4.82 -4.12 11.81
C LEU A 97 -3.53 -3.96 12.62
N SER A 98 -3.43 -4.61 13.78
CA SER A 98 -2.21 -4.62 14.58
C SER A 98 -1.02 -5.19 13.79
N VAL A 99 -1.22 -6.33 13.13
CA VAL A 99 -0.21 -6.94 12.26
C VAL A 99 0.18 -6.02 11.11
N LEU A 100 -0.78 -5.35 10.45
CA LEU A 100 -0.49 -4.39 9.39
C LEU A 100 0.36 -3.22 9.88
N LYS A 101 -0.01 -2.62 11.03
CA LYS A 101 0.75 -1.52 11.63
C LYS A 101 2.16 -1.96 12.02
N HIS A 102 2.30 -3.16 12.57
CA HIS A 102 3.59 -3.73 12.92
C HIS A 102 4.45 -3.93 11.67
N MET A 103 3.94 -4.57 10.63
CA MET A 103 4.66 -4.75 9.37
C MET A 103 5.08 -3.41 8.74
N GLU A 104 4.22 -2.40 8.74
CA GLU A 104 4.57 -1.06 8.23
C GLU A 104 5.68 -0.39 9.06
N SER A 105 5.72 -0.62 10.38
CA SER A 105 6.79 -0.13 11.24
C SER A 105 8.12 -0.86 11.01
N GLU A 106 8.08 -2.18 10.82
CA GLU A 106 9.28 -2.98 10.53
C GLU A 106 9.88 -2.63 9.18
N VAL A 107 9.06 -2.41 8.14
CA VAL A 107 9.54 -1.91 6.84
C VAL A 107 10.28 -0.58 7.00
N LYS A 108 9.70 0.39 7.72
CA LYS A 108 10.36 1.69 7.98
C LYS A 108 11.65 1.54 8.78
N ARG A 109 11.72 0.57 9.69
CA ARG A 109 12.92 0.27 10.46
C ARG A 109 14.01 -0.28 9.56
N LEU A 110 13.68 -1.25 8.71
CA LEU A 110 14.61 -1.82 7.72
C LEU A 110 15.10 -0.76 6.74
N ASP A 111 14.22 0.11 6.22
CA ASP A 111 14.61 1.20 5.33
C ASP A 111 15.66 2.13 5.95
N LYS A 112 15.51 2.44 7.25
CA LYS A 112 16.48 3.24 8.00
C LYS A 112 17.81 2.54 8.19
N GLU A 113 17.80 1.26 8.54
CA GLU A 113 19.03 0.47 8.70
C GLU A 113 19.76 0.29 7.36
N ILE A 114 19.03 0.03 6.27
CA ILE A 114 19.59 -0.03 4.91
C ILE A 114 20.25 1.32 4.56
N ALA A 115 19.55 2.43 4.77
CA ALA A 115 20.09 3.76 4.50
C ALA A 115 21.36 4.05 5.34
N LYS A 116 21.42 3.56 6.58
CA LYS A 116 22.60 3.69 7.45
C LYS A 116 23.78 2.89 6.92
N LEU A 117 23.57 1.62 6.56
CA LEU A 117 24.61 0.76 6.00
C LEU A 117 25.14 1.31 4.67
N MET A 118 24.25 1.83 3.82
CA MET A 118 24.60 2.42 2.52
C MET A 118 25.50 3.65 2.61
N LYS A 119 25.55 4.37 3.75
CA LYS A 119 26.51 5.46 3.96
C LYS A 119 27.96 4.97 4.03
N GLY A 120 28.18 3.73 4.45
CA GLY A 120 29.51 3.12 4.51
C GLY A 120 29.99 2.51 3.19
N ILE A 121 29.09 2.38 2.20
CA ILE A 121 29.39 1.77 0.90
C ILE A 121 29.51 2.89 -0.13
N PRO A 122 30.72 3.22 -0.62
CA PRO A 122 30.88 4.24 -1.64
C PRO A 122 30.19 3.76 -2.93
N ASN A 123 29.16 4.49 -3.37
CA ASN A 123 28.41 4.18 -4.58
C ASN A 123 27.98 5.47 -5.27
N THR A 124 27.93 5.44 -6.60
CA THR A 124 27.48 6.57 -7.42
C THR A 124 25.97 6.54 -7.69
N LEU A 125 25.29 5.45 -7.35
CA LEU A 125 23.88 5.21 -7.69
C LEU A 125 22.94 6.24 -7.05
N ILE A 126 23.25 6.68 -5.83
CA ILE A 126 22.43 7.67 -5.09
C ILE A 126 22.44 9.06 -5.75
N SER A 127 23.41 9.37 -6.64
CA SER A 127 23.42 10.65 -7.36
C SER A 127 22.34 10.72 -8.45
N ILE A 128 21.80 9.56 -8.87
CA ILE A 128 20.77 9.48 -9.91
C ILE A 128 19.44 9.91 -9.32
N LYS A 129 18.83 10.94 -9.90
CA LYS A 129 17.50 11.42 -9.50
C LYS A 129 16.49 10.27 -9.57
N GLY A 130 15.83 9.98 -8.45
CA GLY A 130 14.86 8.88 -8.32
C GLY A 130 15.43 7.60 -7.72
N VAL A 131 16.76 7.46 -7.58
CA VAL A 131 17.39 6.29 -6.95
C VAL A 131 17.75 6.61 -5.50
N GLY A 132 16.91 6.15 -4.58
CA GLY A 132 17.16 6.26 -3.14
C GLY A 132 18.12 5.19 -2.60
N PRO A 133 18.53 5.29 -1.32
CA PRO A 133 19.43 4.32 -0.69
C PRO A 133 18.94 2.87 -0.73
N VAL A 134 17.63 2.65 -0.61
CA VAL A 134 17.02 1.30 -0.65
C VAL A 134 17.11 0.71 -2.07
N TYR A 135 16.80 1.50 -3.09
CA TYR A 135 16.94 1.06 -4.49
C TYR A 135 18.40 0.81 -4.85
N ALA A 136 19.31 1.70 -4.45
CA ALA A 136 20.74 1.52 -4.65
C ALA A 136 21.26 0.24 -3.96
N ALA A 137 20.83 -0.03 -2.73
CA ALA A 137 21.17 -1.26 -2.03
C ALA A 137 20.65 -2.51 -2.76
N GLY A 138 19.40 -2.48 -3.25
CA GLY A 138 18.84 -3.56 -4.06
C GLY A 138 19.63 -3.81 -5.34
N LEU A 139 19.96 -2.75 -6.09
CA LEU A 139 20.79 -2.86 -7.30
C LEU A 139 22.16 -3.48 -6.99
N ILE A 140 22.84 -3.02 -5.94
CA ILE A 140 24.15 -3.58 -5.54
C ILE A 140 24.01 -5.05 -5.11
N ALA A 141 22.97 -5.40 -4.35
CA ALA A 141 22.74 -6.76 -3.90
C ALA A 141 22.49 -7.73 -5.07
N GLU A 142 21.72 -7.31 -6.07
CA GLU A 142 21.38 -8.15 -7.23
C GLU A 142 22.51 -8.22 -8.27
N ILE A 143 23.25 -7.13 -8.46
CA ILE A 143 24.40 -7.07 -9.38
C ILE A 143 25.60 -7.79 -8.76
N GLY A 144 25.83 -7.63 -7.46
CA GLY A 144 27.04 -8.09 -6.77
C GLY A 144 28.28 -7.36 -7.26
N ASP A 145 29.36 -8.11 -7.51
CA ASP A 145 30.56 -7.55 -8.12
C ASP A 145 30.31 -7.16 -9.58
N ILE A 146 30.35 -5.85 -9.87
CA ILE A 146 30.20 -5.31 -11.22
C ILE A 146 31.23 -5.86 -12.20
N LYS A 147 32.43 -6.25 -11.73
CA LYS A 147 33.51 -6.78 -12.58
C LYS A 147 33.21 -8.15 -13.17
N ARG A 148 32.18 -8.86 -12.68
CA ARG A 148 31.72 -10.12 -13.28
C ARG A 148 31.14 -9.93 -14.69
N PHE A 149 30.75 -8.70 -15.04
CA PHE A 149 30.22 -8.36 -16.35
C PHE A 149 31.33 -7.78 -17.24
N LYS A 150 31.48 -8.36 -18.45
CA LYS A 150 32.49 -7.91 -19.43
C LYS A 150 32.24 -6.47 -19.91
N ASN A 151 30.98 -6.06 -20.00
CA ASN A 151 30.56 -4.74 -20.45
C ASN A 151 29.12 -4.41 -19.97
N HIS A 152 28.68 -3.18 -20.19
CA HIS A 152 27.34 -2.73 -19.83
C HIS A 152 26.23 -3.47 -20.58
N HIS A 153 26.47 -3.93 -21.81
CA HIS A 153 25.50 -4.75 -22.55
C HIS A 153 25.23 -6.10 -21.87
N ALA A 154 26.27 -6.73 -21.31
CA ALA A 154 26.12 -7.98 -20.56
C ALA A 154 25.29 -7.76 -19.29
N LEU A 155 25.46 -6.63 -18.61
CA LEU A 155 24.63 -6.25 -17.47
C LEU A 155 23.18 -5.97 -17.89
N ALA A 156 22.96 -5.23 -18.99
CA ALA A 156 21.62 -4.95 -19.51
C ALA A 156 20.90 -6.25 -19.90
N LYS A 157 21.61 -7.19 -20.55
CA LYS A 157 21.10 -8.53 -20.86
C LYS A 157 20.74 -9.30 -19.60
N TYR A 158 21.57 -9.23 -18.55
CA TYR A 158 21.30 -9.85 -17.26
C TYR A 158 20.07 -9.28 -16.56
N ALA A 159 19.87 -7.95 -16.61
CA ALA A 159 18.67 -7.29 -16.10
C ALA A 159 17.42 -7.56 -16.98
N GLY A 160 17.57 -8.14 -18.17
CA GLY A 160 16.48 -8.32 -19.13
C GLY A 160 16.04 -7.01 -19.80
N LEU A 161 16.93 -6.01 -19.86
CA LEU A 161 16.75 -4.72 -20.52
C LEU A 161 17.26 -4.77 -21.96
N VAL A 162 16.94 -5.86 -22.67
CA VAL A 162 17.32 -6.10 -24.07
C VAL A 162 16.11 -6.54 -24.87
N TRP A 163 16.17 -6.33 -26.18
CA TRP A 163 15.11 -6.71 -27.12
C TRP A 163 15.48 -8.00 -27.86
N ASN A 164 14.47 -8.79 -28.22
CA ASN A 164 14.68 -9.96 -29.08
C ASN A 164 15.13 -9.50 -30.47
N GLN A 165 15.99 -10.28 -31.12
CA GLN A 165 16.27 -10.07 -32.54
C GLN A 165 15.42 -11.07 -33.35
N SER A 166 14.77 -10.57 -34.40
CA SER A 166 14.02 -11.38 -35.36
C SER A 166 14.56 -11.08 -36.75
N GLN A 167 15.43 -11.96 -37.25
CA GLN A 167 16.09 -11.82 -38.53
C GLN A 167 15.72 -13.00 -39.45
N SER A 168 15.42 -12.70 -40.71
CA SER A 168 15.17 -13.68 -41.77
C SER A 168 15.91 -13.26 -43.04
N GLY A 169 17.04 -13.91 -43.34
CA GLY A 169 17.90 -13.54 -44.46
C GLY A 169 18.46 -12.13 -44.29
N GLU A 170 18.21 -11.25 -45.25
CA GLU A 170 18.61 -9.83 -45.19
C GLU A 170 17.62 -8.94 -44.40
N PHE A 171 16.46 -9.46 -44.00
CA PHE A 171 15.46 -8.69 -43.25
C PHE A 171 15.70 -8.78 -41.74
N GLU A 172 15.85 -7.64 -41.07
CA GLU A 172 15.85 -7.51 -39.61
C GLU A 172 14.64 -6.65 -39.19
N ALA A 173 13.82 -7.18 -38.27
CA ALA A 173 12.63 -6.47 -37.81
C ALA A 173 13.00 -5.30 -36.86
N GLU A 174 12.50 -4.10 -37.15
CA GLU A 174 12.73 -2.89 -36.33
C GLU A 174 11.95 -2.93 -35.00
N GLU A 175 10.73 -3.48 -35.01
CA GLU A 175 9.91 -3.61 -33.80
C GLU A 175 9.97 -5.03 -33.23
N THR A 176 10.61 -5.18 -32.09
CA THR A 176 10.73 -6.45 -31.39
C THR A 176 10.31 -6.33 -29.94
N LYS A 177 9.85 -7.45 -29.35
CA LYS A 177 9.44 -7.46 -27.94
C LYS A 177 10.66 -7.48 -27.04
N ARG A 178 10.58 -6.77 -25.91
CA ARG A 178 11.58 -6.85 -24.84
C ARG A 178 11.67 -8.29 -24.32
N MET A 179 12.88 -8.77 -24.06
CA MET A 179 13.08 -10.06 -23.42
C MET A 179 12.43 -10.09 -22.03
N LEU A 180 11.80 -11.23 -21.72
CA LEU A 180 11.22 -11.51 -20.40
C LEU A 180 12.13 -12.40 -19.54
N THR A 181 13.34 -12.72 -20.02
CA THR A 181 14.38 -13.52 -19.34
C THR A 181 15.46 -12.63 -18.71
N GLY A 182 16.06 -13.06 -17.59
CA GLY A 182 16.96 -12.23 -16.76
C GLY A 182 16.48 -12.03 -15.31
N ASN A 183 17.25 -11.26 -14.53
CA ASN A 183 16.97 -11.02 -13.12
C ASN A 183 15.72 -10.15 -12.95
N LYS A 184 14.67 -10.73 -12.34
CA LYS A 184 13.38 -10.09 -12.11
C LYS A 184 13.47 -8.87 -11.20
N TYR A 185 14.39 -8.87 -10.23
CA TYR A 185 14.53 -7.79 -9.25
C TYR A 185 15.25 -6.56 -9.81
N LEU A 186 15.90 -6.66 -10.97
CA LEU A 186 16.47 -5.52 -11.69
C LEU A 186 15.50 -4.88 -12.68
N ARG A 187 14.26 -5.38 -12.76
CA ARG A 187 13.18 -4.85 -13.59
C ARG A 187 12.22 -4.04 -12.74
N TYR A 188 12.71 -2.95 -12.16
CA TYR A 188 11.84 -1.94 -11.56
C TYR A 188 11.19 -1.06 -12.62
#